data_AF-A0A932NG08-F1
#
_entry.id   AF-A0A932NG08-F1
#
_cell.length_a   1.000
_cell.length_b   1.000
_cell.length_c   1.000
_cell.angle_alpha   90.00
_cell.angle_beta   90.00
_cell.angle_gamma   90.00
#
_symmetry.space_group_name_H-M   'P 1'
#
loop_
_entity.id
_entity.type
_entity.pdbx_description
1 polymer ?
#
loop_
_entity_poly.entity_id
_entity_poly.type
_entity_poly.pdbx_seq_one_letter_code
_entity_poly.pdbx_strand_id
1 'polypeptide(L)'
;MPIRIDSLKQDLTYNHIALKGTATWSIAVAALQQRNGQSNWPLVVLKSDGTFSAAAFNKIIASGDIPPDTAIETITSLKPVETIDVNSMSTGEAKNKADNFSKLYVITENGKYKYIVGKIERGGGDLPSGKLGELAGKTADLSKLGDFLLDE
;
A
#
# COMPACT_ATOMS: atom_id res chain seq x y z
N MET A 1 20.27 16.15 -7.12
CA MET A 1 19.95 16.19 -5.67
C MET A 1 18.94 15.09 -5.40
N PRO A 2 19.09 14.28 -4.35
CA PRO A 2 18.13 13.22 -4.04
C PRO A 2 16.83 13.77 -3.44
N ILE A 3 15.78 12.97 -3.50
CA ILE A 3 14.49 13.21 -2.87
C ILE A 3 14.65 13.15 -1.35
N ARG A 4 14.19 14.18 -0.65
CA ARG A 4 14.11 14.23 0.81
C ARG A 4 12.78 13.67 1.27
N ILE A 5 12.79 12.40 1.70
CA ILE A 5 11.57 11.69 2.12
C ILE A 5 10.86 12.42 3.26
N ASP A 6 11.59 13.01 4.21
CA ASP A 6 10.98 13.71 5.35
C ASP A 6 10.19 14.96 4.93
N SER A 7 10.64 15.65 3.88
CA SER A 7 9.91 16.77 3.28
C SER A 7 8.69 16.32 2.47
N LEU A 8 8.63 15.06 2.03
CA LEU A 8 7.43 14.49 1.40
C LEU A 8 6.43 13.96 2.44
N LYS A 9 6.91 13.42 3.57
CA LYS A 9 6.08 12.92 4.67
C LYS A 9 5.19 14.01 5.27
N GLN A 10 5.72 15.23 5.39
CA GLN A 10 4.99 16.36 5.97
C GLN A 10 3.93 16.93 5.02
N ASP A 11 4.21 16.96 3.72
CA ASP A 11 3.37 17.70 2.76
C ASP A 11 2.40 16.80 1.99
N LEU A 12 2.69 15.50 1.85
CA LEU A 12 1.94 14.56 1.01
C LEU A 12 1.61 13.27 1.77
N THR A 13 1.26 13.36 3.06
CA THR A 13 1.08 12.20 3.93
C THR A 13 0.02 11.22 3.40
N TYR A 14 0.45 10.03 2.97
CA TYR A 14 -0.43 8.89 2.73
C TYR A 14 0.02 7.71 3.59
N ASN A 15 -0.81 7.39 4.57
CA ASN A 15 -0.69 6.14 5.28
C ASN A 15 -0.96 4.98 4.32
N HIS A 16 -0.15 3.94 4.37
CA HIS A 16 -0.16 2.83 3.43
C HIS A 16 0.33 1.54 4.11
N ILE A 17 0.08 0.40 3.48
CA ILE A 17 0.63 -0.90 3.85
C ILE A 17 1.47 -1.39 2.67
N ALA A 18 2.71 -1.80 2.90
CA ALA A 18 3.59 -2.35 1.86
C ALA A 18 3.96 -3.79 2.21
N LEU A 19 3.73 -4.71 1.29
CA LEU A 19 3.97 -6.15 1.48
C LEU A 19 4.64 -6.78 0.25
N LYS A 20 5.27 -7.93 0.45
CA LYS A 20 5.75 -8.78 -0.65
C LYS A 20 4.55 -9.50 -1.29
N GLY A 21 4.63 -9.76 -2.59
CA GLY A 21 3.57 -10.43 -3.36
C GLY A 21 3.23 -11.84 -2.87
N THR A 22 4.21 -12.50 -2.25
CA THR A 22 4.08 -13.82 -1.62
C THR A 22 3.31 -13.81 -0.31
N ALA A 23 3.07 -12.63 0.30
CA ALA A 23 2.23 -12.53 1.48
C ALA A 23 0.76 -12.78 1.11
N THR A 24 0.00 -13.30 2.07
CA THR A 24 -1.41 -13.61 1.88
C THR A 24 -2.31 -12.42 2.18
N TRP A 25 -3.53 -12.44 1.66
CA TRP A 25 -4.53 -11.40 1.93
C TRP A 25 -4.81 -11.22 3.42
N SER A 26 -4.81 -12.31 4.20
CA SER A 26 -4.94 -12.25 5.66
C SER A 26 -3.83 -11.42 6.32
N ILE A 27 -2.59 -11.50 5.84
CA ILE A 27 -1.47 -10.68 6.32
C ILE A 27 -1.70 -9.21 5.96
N ALA A 28 -2.23 -8.91 4.77
CA ALA A 28 -2.57 -7.54 4.39
C ALA A 28 -3.64 -6.93 5.30
N VAL A 29 -4.70 -7.68 5.60
CA VAL A 29 -5.76 -7.23 6.49
C VAL A 29 -5.25 -7.09 7.93
N ALA A 30 -4.45 -8.04 8.42
CA ALA A 30 -3.85 -7.97 9.74
C ALA A 30 -2.93 -6.74 9.89
N ALA A 31 -2.09 -6.47 8.89
CA ALA A 31 -1.22 -5.29 8.86
C ALA A 31 -2.02 -3.98 8.85
N LEU A 32 -3.15 -3.96 8.14
CA LEU A 32 -4.07 -2.81 8.18
C LEU A 32 -4.64 -2.61 9.59
N GLN A 33 -5.11 -3.68 10.23
CA GLN A 33 -5.68 -3.62 11.58
C GLN A 33 -4.66 -3.20 12.63
N GLN A 34 -3.45 -3.77 12.60
CA GLN A 34 -2.36 -3.47 13.54
C GLN A 34 -1.99 -1.98 13.52
N ARG A 35 -2.05 -1.34 12.35
CA ARG A 35 -1.76 0.10 12.19
C ARG A 35 -2.97 1.00 12.37
N ASN A 36 -4.11 0.47 12.82
CA ASN A 36 -5.40 1.17 12.84
C ASN A 36 -5.70 1.85 11.49
N GLY A 37 -5.36 1.17 10.41
CA GLY A 37 -5.45 1.67 9.05
C GLY A 37 -6.89 1.76 8.55
N GLN A 38 -7.09 2.67 7.60
CA GLN A 38 -8.40 2.88 6.98
C GLN A 38 -8.50 2.08 5.66
N SER A 39 -9.71 1.69 5.28
CA SER A 39 -9.96 0.92 4.05
C SER A 39 -9.58 1.67 2.76
N ASN A 40 -9.45 3.00 2.81
CA ASN A 40 -8.96 3.80 1.68
C ASN A 40 -7.42 3.84 1.57
N TRP A 41 -6.69 3.26 2.52
CA TRP A 41 -5.23 3.22 2.45
C TRP A 41 -4.81 2.34 1.26
N PRO A 42 -3.75 2.72 0.53
CA PRO A 42 -3.19 1.87 -0.50
C PRO A 42 -2.43 0.69 0.13
N LEU A 43 -2.71 -0.49 -0.39
CA LEU A 43 -1.86 -1.67 -0.29
C LEU A 43 -0.87 -1.64 -1.45
N VAL A 44 0.42 -1.55 -1.13
CA VAL A 44 1.54 -1.62 -2.06
C VAL A 44 2.13 -3.02 -2.02
N VAL A 45 2.39 -3.57 -3.19
CA VAL A 45 2.79 -4.96 -3.36
C VAL A 45 4.03 -4.99 -4.22
N LEU A 46 5.12 -5.52 -3.67
CA LEU A 46 6.31 -5.87 -4.43
C LEU A 46 6.10 -7.27 -5.03
N LYS A 47 5.88 -7.34 -6.34
CA LYS A 47 5.71 -8.61 -7.06
C LYS A 47 7.03 -9.37 -7.17
N SER A 48 6.93 -10.66 -7.43
CA SER A 48 8.07 -11.56 -7.66
C SER A 48 8.96 -11.13 -8.84
N ASP A 49 8.40 -10.42 -9.83
CA ASP A 49 9.13 -9.84 -10.97
C ASP A 49 9.91 -8.55 -10.65
N GLY A 50 9.87 -8.09 -9.39
CA GLY A 50 10.52 -6.86 -8.94
C GLY A 50 9.73 -5.58 -9.22
N THR A 51 8.53 -5.69 -9.82
CA THR A 51 7.65 -4.55 -10.06
C THR A 51 6.75 -4.26 -8.88
N PHE A 52 6.29 -3.01 -8.76
CA PHE A 52 5.34 -2.62 -7.74
C PHE A 52 3.93 -2.50 -8.32
N SER A 53 2.95 -2.95 -7.56
CA SER A 53 1.54 -2.72 -7.84
C SER A 53 0.84 -2.24 -6.59
N ALA A 54 -0.22 -1.46 -6.74
CA ALA A 54 -1.02 -1.01 -5.61
C ALA A 54 -2.51 -0.94 -5.93
N ALA A 55 -3.32 -1.07 -4.88
CA ALA A 55 -4.73 -0.75 -4.89
C ALA A 55 -5.17 -0.34 -3.48
N ALA A 56 -6.26 0.42 -3.37
CA ALA A 56 -6.85 0.70 -2.07
C ALA A 56 -7.58 -0.54 -1.53
N PHE A 57 -7.50 -0.79 -0.22
CA PHE A 57 -8.13 -1.96 0.41
C PHE A 57 -9.63 -2.07 0.10
N ASN A 58 -10.36 -0.96 0.10
CA ASN A 58 -11.78 -0.92 -0.23
C ASN A 58 -12.07 -1.35 -1.67
N LYS A 59 -11.20 -1.00 -2.63
CA LYS A 59 -11.34 -1.44 -4.04
C LYS A 59 -11.08 -2.94 -4.18
N ILE A 60 -10.14 -3.47 -3.40
CA ILE A 60 -9.84 -4.89 -3.36
C ILE A 60 -11.03 -5.66 -2.77
N ILE A 61 -11.59 -5.21 -1.64
CA ILE A 61 -12.76 -5.83 -1.01
C ILE A 61 -14.00 -5.71 -1.91
N ALA A 62 -14.20 -4.57 -2.56
CA ALA A 62 -15.32 -4.37 -3.49
C ALA A 62 -15.23 -5.26 -4.74
N SER A 63 -14.06 -5.81 -5.06
CA SER A 63 -13.89 -6.72 -6.20
C SER A 63 -14.38 -8.15 -5.94
N GLY A 64 -14.74 -8.46 -4.69
CA GLY A 64 -15.31 -9.75 -4.29
C GLY A 64 -14.65 -10.31 -3.04
N ASP A 65 -15.17 -11.46 -2.59
CA ASP A 65 -14.59 -12.20 -1.47
C ASP A 65 -13.25 -12.80 -1.87
N ILE A 66 -12.19 -12.36 -1.19
CA ILE A 66 -10.83 -12.86 -1.39
C ILE A 66 -10.52 -13.86 -0.27
N PRO A 67 -10.24 -15.13 -0.61
CA PRO A 67 -9.84 -16.11 0.40
C PRO A 67 -8.64 -15.62 1.22
N PRO A 68 -8.60 -15.84 2.54
CA PRO A 68 -7.52 -15.37 3.42
C PRO A 68 -6.13 -15.80 2.97
N ASP A 69 -6.00 -16.99 2.38
CA ASP A 69 -4.73 -17.59 1.95
C ASP A 69 -4.31 -17.19 0.53
N THR A 70 -5.09 -16.32 -0.13
CA THR A 70 -4.78 -15.83 -1.48
C THR A 70 -3.50 -15.01 -1.44
N ALA A 71 -2.53 -15.35 -2.28
CA ALA A 71 -1.33 -14.54 -2.46
C ALA A 71 -1.72 -13.15 -2.98
N ILE A 72 -1.19 -12.10 -2.36
CA ILE A 72 -1.59 -10.73 -2.69
C ILE A 72 -1.28 -10.41 -4.15
N GLU A 73 -0.18 -10.92 -4.72
CA GLU A 73 0.18 -10.65 -6.12
C GLU A 73 -0.83 -11.17 -7.15
N THR A 74 -1.69 -12.13 -6.79
CA THR A 74 -2.73 -12.67 -7.68
C THR A 74 -4.02 -11.86 -7.66
N ILE A 75 -4.12 -10.82 -6.82
CA ILE A 75 -5.30 -9.96 -6.73
C ILE A 75 -5.40 -9.10 -7.99
N THR A 76 -6.48 -9.30 -8.76
CA THR A 76 -6.72 -8.65 -10.07
C THR A 76 -6.97 -7.15 -9.97
N SER A 77 -7.40 -6.67 -8.80
CA SER A 77 -7.65 -5.25 -8.51
C SER A 77 -6.36 -4.43 -8.38
N LEU A 78 -5.20 -5.08 -8.25
CA LEU A 78 -3.90 -4.41 -8.21
C LEU A 78 -3.57 -3.77 -9.56
N LYS A 79 -3.19 -2.48 -9.52
CA LYS A 79 -2.72 -1.76 -10.70
C LYS A 79 -1.20 -1.54 -10.61
N PRO A 80 -0.45 -1.64 -11.71
CA PRO A 80 0.97 -1.30 -11.72
C PRO A 80 1.19 0.12 -11.23
N VAL A 81 2.24 0.31 -10.43
CA VAL A 81 2.66 1.61 -9.90
C VAL A 81 4.01 1.97 -10.48
N GLU A 82 4.16 3.22 -10.87
CA GLU A 82 5.44 3.73 -11.34
C GLU A 82 6.43 3.87 -10.17
N THR A 83 7.66 3.42 -10.40
CA THR A 83 8.76 3.49 -9.44
C THR A 83 9.68 4.66 -9.77
N ILE A 84 10.05 5.43 -8.77
CA ILE A 84 10.97 6.56 -8.88
C ILE A 84 12.15 6.29 -7.95
N ASP A 85 13.36 6.28 -8.49
CA ASP A 85 14.55 6.17 -7.64
C ASP A 85 14.77 7.47 -6.86
N VAL A 86 15.11 7.36 -5.57
CA VAL A 86 15.34 8.49 -4.67
C VAL A 86 16.44 9.44 -5.18
N ASN A 87 17.37 8.97 -6.01
CA ASN A 87 18.46 9.75 -6.57
C ASN A 87 18.14 10.30 -7.97
N SER A 88 17.01 9.90 -8.57
CA SER A 88 16.67 10.26 -9.95
C SER A 88 16.22 11.70 -10.14
N MET A 89 15.72 12.37 -9.09
CA MET A 89 15.19 13.73 -9.18
C MET A 89 15.22 14.46 -7.84
N SER A 90 14.99 15.78 -7.89
CA SER A 90 14.88 16.61 -6.69
C SER A 90 13.54 16.44 -5.97
N THR A 91 13.48 16.89 -4.72
CA THR A 91 12.24 16.85 -3.92
C THR A 91 11.13 17.70 -4.52
N GLY A 92 11.46 18.86 -5.10
CA GLY A 92 10.48 19.74 -5.74
C GLY A 92 9.87 19.11 -7.00
N GLU A 93 10.69 18.42 -7.80
CA GLU A 93 10.21 17.67 -8.97
C GLU A 93 9.32 16.49 -8.55
N ALA A 94 9.70 15.75 -7.50
CA ALA A 94 8.89 14.68 -6.95
C ALA A 94 7.53 15.18 -6.43
N LYS A 95 7.49 16.34 -5.77
CA LYS A 95 6.25 17.01 -5.34
C LYS A 95 5.38 17.41 -6.53
N ASN A 96 5.96 18.15 -7.48
CA ASN A 96 5.25 18.55 -8.70
C ASN A 96 4.69 17.34 -9.47
N LYS A 97 5.42 16.22 -9.48
CA LYS A 97 4.97 14.98 -10.12
C LYS A 97 3.83 14.31 -9.33
N ALA A 98 3.87 14.35 -8.00
CA ALA A 98 2.80 13.83 -7.16
C ALA A 98 1.51 14.69 -7.20
N ASP A 99 1.65 16.01 -7.33
CA ASP A 99 0.52 16.95 -7.36
C ASP A 99 -0.21 16.98 -8.71
N ASN A 100 0.54 16.82 -9.81
CA ASN A 100 -0.01 16.88 -11.17
C ASN A 100 -0.61 15.55 -11.68
N PHE A 101 -0.51 14.47 -10.90
CA PHE A 101 -1.03 13.16 -11.29
C PHE A 101 -1.95 12.56 -10.23
N SER A 102 -3.10 12.01 -10.67
CA SER A 102 -4.01 11.18 -9.89
C SER A 102 -3.51 9.74 -9.67
N LYS A 103 -2.18 9.54 -9.69
CA LYS A 103 -1.53 8.23 -9.61
C LYS A 103 -0.60 8.17 -8.40
N LEU A 104 -0.50 6.97 -7.82
CA LEU A 104 0.47 6.63 -6.80
C LEU A 104 1.83 6.33 -7.44
N TYR A 105 2.92 6.62 -6.72
CA TYR A 105 4.31 6.37 -7.10
C TYR A 105 5.07 5.74 -5.93
N VAL A 106 5.83 4.69 -6.19
CA VAL A 106 6.72 4.11 -5.19
C VAL A 106 8.10 4.75 -5.33
N ILE A 107 8.60 5.33 -4.24
CA ILE A 107 9.99 5.78 -4.14
C ILE A 107 10.82 4.58 -3.70
N THR A 108 11.84 4.28 -4.50
CA THR A 108 12.80 3.21 -4.23
C THR A 108 14.20 3.78 -4.00
N GLU A 109 15.03 3.02 -3.30
CA GLU A 109 16.48 3.27 -3.20
C GLU A 109 17.18 1.94 -3.49
N ASN A 110 17.98 1.88 -4.56
CA ASN A 110 18.63 0.64 -4.99
C ASN A 110 17.64 -0.52 -5.21
N GLY A 111 16.45 -0.22 -5.74
CA GLY A 111 15.37 -1.20 -5.95
C GLY A 111 14.62 -1.63 -4.68
N LYS A 112 15.02 -1.18 -3.49
CA LYS A 112 14.28 -1.42 -2.24
C LYS A 112 13.18 -0.39 -2.06
N TYR A 113 12.03 -0.82 -1.55
CA TYR A 113 10.92 0.07 -1.16
C TYR A 113 11.37 1.06 -0.09
N LYS A 114 11.06 2.35 -0.25
CA LYS A 114 11.30 3.37 0.78
C LYS A 114 10.05 4.13 1.17
N TYR A 115 9.28 4.56 0.18
CA TYR A 115 8.13 5.41 0.43
C TYR A 115 7.14 5.33 -0.73
N ILE A 116 5.93 5.84 -0.53
CA ILE A 116 4.94 6.04 -1.59
C ILE A 116 4.44 7.47 -1.55
N VAL A 117 4.28 8.08 -2.72
CA VAL A 117 3.78 9.45 -2.87
C VAL A 117 2.71 9.46 -3.97
N GLY A 118 1.67 10.27 -3.83
CA GLY A 118 0.69 10.49 -4.89
C GLY A 118 -0.73 10.69 -4.38
N LYS A 119 -1.55 11.38 -5.17
CA LYS A 119 -2.92 11.71 -4.79
C LYS A 119 -3.86 10.56 -5.13
N ILE A 120 -4.33 9.83 -4.12
CA ILE A 120 -5.50 8.96 -4.32
C ILE A 120 -6.70 9.88 -4.45
N GLU A 121 -7.35 9.89 -5.61
CA GLU A 121 -8.72 10.40 -5.69
C GLU A 121 -9.51 9.67 -4.62
N ARG A 122 -9.84 10.38 -3.53
CA ARG A 122 -10.92 10.00 -2.63
C ARG A 122 -12.15 10.02 -3.52
N GLY A 123 -12.40 8.92 -4.23
CA GLY A 123 -13.62 8.74 -5.00
C GLY A 123 -14.75 9.09 -4.06
N GLY A 124 -15.46 10.17 -4.36
CA GLY A 124 -16.71 10.51 -3.71
C GLY A 124 -17.66 9.35 -3.99
N GLY A 125 -17.76 8.46 -3.02
CA GLY A 125 -18.55 7.26 -3.03
C GLY A 125 -18.49 6.76 -1.61
N ASP A 126 -19.65 6.75 -0.96
CA ASP A 126 -19.84 6.71 0.49
C ASP A 126 -18.80 5.86 1.23
N LEU A 127 -18.30 6.41 2.35
CA LEU A 127 -17.61 5.63 3.36
C LEU A 127 -18.47 4.39 3.65
N PRO A 128 -17.98 3.16 3.42
CA PRO A 128 -18.61 2.00 4.00
C PRO A 128 -18.49 2.20 5.51
N SER A 129 -19.61 2.50 6.17
CA SER A 129 -19.73 2.66 7.62
C SER A 129 -19.69 1.31 8.34
N GLY A 130 -19.36 0.23 7.63
CA GLY A 130 -19.17 -1.11 8.17
C GLY A 130 -18.07 -1.11 9.22
N LYS A 131 -18.43 -1.52 10.43
CA LYS A 131 -17.50 -1.67 11.54
C LYS A 131 -16.47 -2.75 11.18
N LEU A 132 -15.24 -2.58 11.66
CA LEU A 132 -14.14 -3.55 11.51
C LEU A 132 -14.51 -4.99 11.92
N GLY A 133 -15.55 -5.16 12.76
CA GLY A 133 -16.10 -6.45 13.17
C GLY A 133 -16.87 -7.22 12.08
N GLU A 134 -17.30 -6.57 11.00
CA GLU A 134 -17.91 -7.24 9.84
C GLU A 134 -16.85 -7.83 8.89
N LEU A 135 -15.59 -7.42 9.02
CA LEU A 135 -14.44 -7.95 8.27
C LEU A 135 -13.79 -9.18 8.96
N ALA A 136 -14.12 -9.46 10.22
CA ALA A 136 -13.43 -10.46 11.04
C ALA A 136 -14.26 -11.74 11.21
N GLY A 137 -14.55 -12.41 10.09
CA GLY A 137 -15.17 -13.72 10.05
C GLY A 137 -14.17 -14.87 9.96
N LYS A 138 -13.11 -14.86 10.78
CA LYS A 138 -12.31 -16.03 11.22
C LYS A 138 -11.09 -15.52 11.99
N THR A 139 -11.06 -15.85 13.28
CA THR A 139 -9.92 -15.68 14.18
C THR A 139 -8.63 -16.20 13.54
N ALA A 140 -7.79 -15.29 13.05
CA ALA A 140 -6.39 -15.59 12.82
C ALA A 140 -5.73 -15.69 14.21
N ASP A 141 -5.22 -16.86 14.54
CA ASP A 141 -4.52 -17.10 15.80
C ASP A 141 -3.18 -16.34 15.80
N LEU A 142 -3.19 -15.15 16.41
CA LEU A 142 -2.07 -14.22 16.48
C LEU A 142 -0.92 -14.74 17.37
N SER A 143 -1.07 -15.89 18.04
CA SER A 143 -0.04 -16.48 18.89
C SER A 143 1.11 -17.16 18.11
N LYS A 144 1.00 -17.29 16.78
CA LYS A 144 2.01 -17.90 15.91
C LYS A 144 2.74 -16.93 14.97
N LEU A 145 2.35 -15.67 14.94
CA LEU A 145 2.96 -14.66 14.07
C LEU A 145 4.03 -13.92 14.88
N GLY A 146 5.25 -14.47 14.86
CA GLY A 146 6.45 -13.72 15.25
C GLY A 146 6.53 -12.42 14.46
N ASP A 147 7.11 -11.39 15.08
CA ASP A 147 7.34 -10.07 14.48
C ASP A 147 8.01 -10.20 13.10
N PHE A 148 7.22 -10.10 12.03
CA PHE A 148 7.73 -9.93 10.68
C PHE A 148 7.33 -8.56 10.16
N LEU A 149 7.79 -7.52 10.88
CA LEU A 149 8.10 -6.24 10.25
C LEU A 149 9.39 -6.48 9.44
N LEU A 150 9.38 -6.07 8.18
CA LEU A 150 10.51 -6.23 7.27
C LEU A 150 11.77 -5.54 7.81
N ASP A 151 12.70 -6.34 8.34
CA ASP A 151 14.17 -6.18 8.28
C ASP A 151 14.70 -7.56 7.81
N GLU A 152 15.62 -7.72 6.86
CA GLU A 152 16.74 -6.88 6.35
C GLU A 152 16.72 -6.66 4.81
#